data_AF-A0A7K9J9A5-F1
#
_entry.id   AF-A0A7K9J9A5-F1
#
_cell.length_a   1.000
_cell.length_b   1.000
_cell.length_c   1.000
_cell.angle_alpha   90.00
_cell.angle_beta   90.00
_cell.angle_gamma   90.00
#
_symmetry.space_group_name_H-M   'P 1'
#
loop_
_entity.id
_entity.type
_entity.pdbx_description
1 polymer ?
#
loop_
_entity_poly.entity_id
_entity_poly.type
_entity_poly.pdbx_seq_one_letter_code
_entity_poly.pdbx_strand_id
1 'polypeptide(L)'
;DSAEASPSVVFENIKTCSPDCLQMLLENISGLTLDADFIVELIPEINVAVATFIKNIDTKEFVKKCSQDKRVRGFKMTARLLELTQTIKAENLPDSITTDYLTVYFESARSGGGPVSDVQLFPKDNSAIITFCDHKGNT
;
A
#
# COMPACT_ATOMS: atom_id res chain seq x y z
N ASP A 1 5.65 9.34 21.39
CA ASP A 1 5.00 9.20 20.07
C ASP A 1 5.87 8.43 19.10
N SER A 2 5.75 7.10 19.10
CA SER A 2 6.31 6.27 18.03
C SER A 2 5.19 6.05 17.03
N ALA A 3 5.11 6.92 16.01
CA ALA A 3 4.35 6.57 14.82
C ALA A 3 4.99 5.29 14.25
N GLU A 4 4.31 4.17 14.39
CA GLU A 4 4.75 2.86 13.92
C GLU A 4 5.01 2.99 12.40
N ALA A 5 6.23 2.66 11.98
CA ALA A 5 6.61 2.80 10.57
C ALA A 5 5.77 1.82 9.73
N SER A 6 5.33 2.25 8.56
CA SER A 6 4.61 1.37 7.63
C SER A 6 5.40 0.08 7.39
N PRO A 7 4.75 -1.10 7.44
CA PRO A 7 5.39 -2.37 7.10
C PRO A 7 5.59 -2.49 5.58
N SER A 8 5.14 -1.51 4.80
CA SER A 8 5.18 -1.52 3.35
C SER A 8 6.14 -0.48 2.79
N VAL A 9 6.86 -0.88 1.73
CA VAL A 9 7.83 -0.06 1.01
C VAL A 9 7.45 -0.02 -0.46
N VAL A 10 7.30 1.18 -0.99
CA VAL A 10 7.03 1.45 -2.40
C VAL A 10 8.35 1.54 -3.15
N PHE A 11 8.44 0.80 -4.24
CA PHE A 11 9.49 0.89 -5.23
C PHE A 11 8.94 1.53 -6.50
N GLU A 12 9.55 2.61 -6.95
CA GLU A 12 9.13 3.33 -8.16
C GLU A 12 10.19 3.16 -9.26
N ASN A 13 9.78 3.37 -10.51
CA ASN A 13 10.62 3.22 -11.70
C ASN A 13 11.10 1.79 -11.95
N ILE A 14 10.27 0.78 -11.64
CA ILE A 14 10.64 -0.64 -11.74
C ILE A 14 10.72 -1.17 -13.19
N LYS A 15 10.31 -0.39 -14.19
CA LYS A 15 10.23 -0.78 -15.62
C LYS A 15 11.44 -1.56 -16.14
N THR A 16 12.65 -1.20 -15.71
CA THR A 16 13.89 -1.81 -16.20
C THR A 16 14.32 -3.04 -15.42
N CYS A 17 13.59 -3.40 -14.36
CA CYS A 17 13.85 -4.54 -13.49
C CYS A 17 12.76 -5.58 -13.74
N SER A 18 13.15 -6.80 -14.14
CA SER A 18 12.17 -7.89 -14.27
C SER A 18 11.63 -8.29 -12.88
N PRO A 19 10.43 -8.88 -12.79
CA PRO A 19 9.88 -9.37 -11.54
C PRO A 19 10.85 -10.26 -10.74
N ASP A 20 11.46 -11.26 -11.40
CA ASP A 20 12.43 -12.15 -10.76
C ASP A 20 13.67 -11.39 -10.26
N CYS A 21 14.14 -10.39 -11.03
CA CYS A 21 15.27 -9.56 -10.64
C CYS A 21 14.92 -8.71 -9.41
N LEU A 22 13.71 -8.17 -9.35
CA LEU A 22 13.21 -7.41 -8.21
C LEU A 22 13.08 -8.29 -6.98
N GLN A 23 12.48 -9.48 -7.09
CA GLN A 23 12.40 -10.45 -5.99
C GLN A 23 13.80 -10.74 -5.41
N MET A 24 14.73 -11.18 -6.26
CA MET A 24 16.09 -11.49 -5.82
C MET A 24 16.78 -10.28 -5.20
N LEU A 25 16.54 -9.07 -5.71
CA LEU A 25 17.08 -7.84 -5.15
C LEU A 25 16.55 -7.59 -3.74
N LEU A 26 15.24 -7.73 -3.53
CA LEU A 26 14.59 -7.51 -2.24
C LEU A 26 15.02 -8.56 -1.21
N GLU A 27 15.07 -9.83 -1.57
CA GLU A 27 15.57 -10.91 -0.70
C GLU A 27 17.02 -10.63 -0.27
N ASN A 28 17.89 -10.21 -1.20
CA ASN A 28 19.28 -9.90 -0.89
C ASN A 28 19.46 -8.68 0.03
N ILE A 29 18.68 -7.62 -0.17
CA ILE A 29 18.81 -6.39 0.66
C ILE A 29 18.22 -6.62 2.06
N SER A 30 17.09 -7.33 2.14
CA SER A 30 16.38 -7.60 3.38
C SER A 30 17.00 -8.74 4.19
N GLY A 31 17.60 -9.73 3.52
CA GLY A 31 17.97 -11.00 4.13
C GLY A 31 16.76 -11.88 4.47
N LEU A 32 15.63 -11.66 3.79
CA LEU A 32 14.35 -12.33 4.01
C LEU A 32 13.92 -13.14 2.78
N THR A 33 12.90 -13.98 2.96
CA THR A 33 12.38 -14.86 1.90
C THR A 33 11.02 -14.37 1.40
N LEU A 34 10.82 -14.28 0.07
CA LEU A 34 9.51 -13.97 -0.51
C LEU A 34 8.47 -15.03 -0.09
N ASP A 35 7.21 -14.62 0.06
CA ASP A 35 6.04 -15.41 0.45
C ASP A 35 6.05 -15.97 1.88
N ALA A 36 7.21 -16.04 2.53
CA ALA A 36 7.33 -16.42 3.94
C ALA A 36 7.47 -15.21 4.87
N ASP A 37 8.32 -14.26 4.52
CA ASP A 37 8.65 -13.10 5.37
C ASP A 37 8.08 -11.79 4.81
N PHE A 38 7.80 -11.71 3.50
CA PHE A 38 7.24 -10.55 2.83
C PHE A 38 6.55 -10.94 1.51
N ILE A 39 5.66 -10.10 1.02
CA ILE A 39 5.00 -10.23 -0.28
C ILE A 39 5.35 -9.03 -1.17
N VAL A 40 5.22 -9.20 -2.48
CA VAL A 40 5.42 -8.13 -3.47
C VAL A 40 4.23 -8.05 -4.41
N GLU A 41 3.61 -6.87 -4.47
CA GLU A 41 2.56 -6.55 -5.44
C GLU A 41 3.15 -5.67 -6.55
N LEU A 42 2.91 -6.04 -7.81
CA LEU A 42 3.35 -5.27 -8.98
C LEU A 42 2.19 -4.47 -9.55
N ILE A 43 2.43 -3.18 -9.78
CA ILE A 43 1.46 -2.23 -10.36
C ILE A 43 2.10 -1.62 -11.63
N PRO A 44 2.21 -2.41 -12.71
CA PRO A 44 2.93 -2.01 -13.92
C PRO A 44 2.33 -0.78 -14.61
N GLU A 45 1.03 -0.52 -14.43
CA GLU A 45 0.31 0.62 -15.00
C GLU A 45 0.93 1.96 -14.59
N ILE A 46 1.49 2.02 -13.38
CA ILE A 46 2.16 3.21 -12.82
C ILE A 46 3.65 2.99 -12.55
N ASN A 47 4.23 1.88 -13.03
CA ASN A 47 5.64 1.50 -12.83
C ASN A 47 6.06 1.41 -11.36
N VAL A 48 5.20 0.83 -10.52
CA VAL A 48 5.42 0.68 -9.07
C VAL A 48 5.40 -0.80 -8.65
N ALA A 49 6.15 -1.13 -7.62
CA ALA A 49 5.95 -2.33 -6.81
C ALA A 49 5.80 -1.96 -5.33
N VAL A 50 5.00 -2.72 -4.59
CA VAL A 50 4.86 -2.58 -3.14
C VAL A 50 5.36 -3.85 -2.48
N ALA A 51 6.39 -3.74 -1.66
CA ALA A 51 6.85 -4.83 -0.80
C ALA A 51 6.22 -4.66 0.59
N THR A 52 5.47 -5.65 1.06
CA THR A 52 4.83 -5.64 2.38
C THR A 52 5.47 -6.71 3.26
N PHE A 53 6.14 -6.29 4.33
CA PHE A 53 6.85 -7.17 5.24
C PHE A 53 5.90 -7.76 6.28
N ILE A 54 5.78 -9.10 6.28
CA ILE A 54 5.03 -9.86 7.29
C ILE A 54 5.86 -9.96 8.56
N LYS A 55 7.17 -10.19 8.39
CA LYS A 55 8.12 -10.19 9.50
C LYS A 55 8.37 -8.77 9.97
N ASN A 56 8.37 -8.58 11.29
CA ASN A 56 8.72 -7.29 11.88
C ASN A 56 10.18 -6.93 11.58
N ILE A 57 10.38 -5.84 10.83
CA ILE A 57 11.69 -5.29 10.51
C ILE A 57 11.70 -3.76 10.67
N ASP A 58 12.89 -3.19 10.76
CA ASP A 58 13.07 -1.75 10.62
C ASP A 58 12.99 -1.35 9.14
N THR A 59 11.79 -0.95 8.70
CA THR A 59 11.53 -0.53 7.31
C THR A 59 12.25 0.76 6.94
N LYS A 60 12.59 1.63 7.90
CA LYS A 60 13.38 2.84 7.63
C LYS A 60 14.83 2.48 7.31
N GLU A 61 15.43 1.59 8.09
CA GLU A 61 16.77 1.09 7.80
C GLU A 61 16.80 0.29 6.50
N PHE A 62 15.75 -0.49 6.19
CA PHE A 62 15.63 -1.17 4.90
C PHE A 62 15.60 -0.19 3.72
N VAL A 63 14.76 0.86 3.76
CA VAL A 63 14.73 1.91 2.73
C VAL A 63 16.10 2.56 2.56
N LYS A 64 16.80 2.82 3.66
CA LYS A 64 18.17 3.36 3.62
C LYS A 64 19.14 2.40 2.94
N LYS A 65 19.08 1.09 3.23
CA LYS A 65 19.88 0.07 2.50
C LYS A 65 19.56 0.06 1.01
N CYS A 66 18.28 0.14 0.62
CA CYS A 66 17.88 0.26 -0.78
C CYS A 66 18.53 1.48 -1.46
N SER A 67 18.53 2.64 -0.80
CA SER A 67 19.14 3.86 -1.34
C SER A 67 20.66 3.78 -1.56
N GLN A 68 21.33 2.83 -0.88
CA GLN A 68 22.76 2.58 -0.95
C GLN A 68 23.11 1.42 -1.89
N ASP A 69 22.13 0.57 -2.24
CA ASP A 69 22.34 -0.59 -3.10
C ASP A 69 22.67 -0.18 -4.55
N LYS A 70 23.71 -0.78 -5.10
CA LYS A 70 24.23 -0.45 -6.43
C LYS A 70 23.27 -0.82 -7.55
N ARG A 71 22.50 -1.91 -7.41
CA ARG A 71 21.53 -2.36 -8.42
C ARG A 71 20.30 -1.47 -8.40
N VAL A 72 19.79 -1.11 -7.22
CA VAL A 72 18.70 -0.12 -7.09
C VAL A 72 19.06 1.17 -7.83
N ARG A 73 20.26 1.72 -7.58
CA ARG A 73 20.76 2.91 -8.29
C ARG A 73 20.96 2.67 -9.79
N GLY A 74 21.49 1.51 -10.17
CA GLY A 74 21.73 1.12 -11.56
C GLY A 74 20.45 1.08 -12.39
N PHE A 75 19.37 0.59 -11.80
CA PHE A 75 18.02 0.60 -12.40
C PHE A 75 17.30 1.95 -12.28
N LYS A 76 17.90 2.93 -11.58
CA LYS A 76 17.27 4.22 -11.26
C LYS A 76 15.96 4.07 -10.48
N MET A 77 15.85 3.00 -9.70
CA MET A 77 14.71 2.78 -8.81
C MET A 77 14.84 3.63 -7.56
N THR A 78 13.71 4.03 -7.01
CA THR A 78 13.60 4.66 -5.70
C THR A 78 12.84 3.74 -4.76
N ALA A 79 13.13 3.84 -3.46
CA ALA A 79 12.42 3.13 -2.42
C ALA A 79 12.01 4.13 -1.34
N ARG A 80 10.76 4.05 -0.88
CA ARG A 80 10.23 4.88 0.21
C ARG A 80 9.17 4.12 0.99
N LEU A 81 8.93 4.51 2.23
CA LEU A 81 7.81 3.95 3.00
C LEU A 81 6.49 4.27 2.29
N LEU A 82 5.58 3.31 2.25
CA LEU A 82 4.21 3.55 1.81
C LEU A 82 3.50 4.39 2.85
N GLU A 83 2.87 5.49 2.42
CA GLU A 83 2.09 6.33 3.31
C GLU A 83 0.89 5.55 3.88
N LEU A 84 0.60 5.80 5.16
CA LEU A 84 -0.66 5.36 5.75
C LEU A 84 -1.76 6.26 5.20
N THR A 85 -2.84 5.64 4.72
CA THR A 85 -4.01 6.34 4.17
C THR A 85 -5.22 6.14 5.07
N GLN A 86 -6.01 7.20 5.22
CA GLN A 86 -7.33 7.17 5.82
C GLN A 86 -8.43 7.17 4.76
N THR A 87 -8.06 7.27 3.48
CA THR A 87 -8.98 7.41 2.37
C THR A 87 -8.90 6.22 1.44
N ILE A 88 -10.06 5.70 1.05
CA ILE A 88 -10.19 4.67 0.02
C ILE A 88 -11.12 5.17 -1.09
N LYS A 89 -10.97 4.59 -2.28
CA LYS A 89 -11.91 4.76 -3.38
C LYS A 89 -12.74 3.49 -3.54
N ALA A 90 -14.06 3.60 -3.40
CA ALA A 90 -15.00 2.55 -3.74
C ALA A 90 -15.48 2.75 -5.17
N GLU A 91 -15.39 1.73 -6.02
CA GLU A 91 -15.76 1.78 -7.44
C GLU A 91 -16.87 0.77 -7.77
N ASN A 92 -17.47 0.89 -8.96
CA ASN A 92 -18.60 0.07 -9.42
C ASN A 92 -19.83 0.18 -8.52
N LEU A 93 -20.09 1.38 -8.01
CA LEU A 93 -21.22 1.66 -7.15
C LEU A 93 -22.52 1.74 -7.96
N PRO A 94 -23.63 1.19 -7.43
CA PRO A 94 -24.96 1.37 -8.02
C PRO A 94 -25.36 2.84 -8.09
N ASP A 95 -26.05 3.25 -9.15
CA ASP A 95 -26.50 4.64 -9.34
C ASP A 95 -27.40 5.16 -8.20
N SER A 96 -28.08 4.25 -7.50
CA SER A 96 -29.00 4.57 -6.39
C SER A 96 -28.33 4.56 -5.00
N ILE A 97 -27.01 4.39 -4.92
CA ILE A 97 -26.31 4.33 -3.64
C ILE A 97 -26.35 5.70 -2.94
N THR A 98 -26.49 5.71 -1.62
CA THR A 98 -26.47 6.94 -0.81
C THR A 98 -25.23 7.01 0.05
N THR A 99 -24.85 8.22 0.45
CA THR A 99 -23.77 8.45 1.43
C THR A 99 -24.06 7.70 2.72
N ASP A 100 -25.29 7.76 3.24
CA ASP A 100 -25.69 7.09 4.48
C ASP A 100 -25.51 5.57 4.41
N TYR A 101 -25.83 4.96 3.26
CA TYR A 101 -25.62 3.53 3.06
C TYR A 101 -24.12 3.19 3.06
N LEU A 102 -23.30 3.98 2.36
CA LEU A 102 -21.85 3.79 2.31
C LEU A 102 -21.24 3.95 3.71
N THR A 103 -21.64 4.97 4.46
CA THR A 103 -21.22 5.17 5.85
C THR A 103 -21.50 3.92 6.68
N VAL A 104 -22.76 3.46 6.73
CA VAL A 104 -23.13 2.26 7.53
C VAL A 104 -22.37 1.01 7.05
N TYR A 105 -22.18 0.86 5.74
CA TYR A 105 -21.46 -0.29 5.18
C TYR A 105 -19.98 -0.30 5.58
N PHE A 106 -19.29 0.85 5.49
CA PHE A 106 -17.87 0.98 5.80
C PHE A 106 -17.59 1.17 7.30
N GLU A 107 -18.58 1.50 8.11
CA GLU A 107 -18.48 1.45 9.59
C GLU A 107 -18.73 0.06 10.17
N SER A 108 -19.36 -0.83 9.40
CA SER A 108 -19.69 -2.17 9.84
C SER A 108 -18.43 -3.01 10.07
N ALA A 109 -18.23 -3.45 11.31
CA ALA A 109 -17.17 -4.40 11.67
C ALA A 109 -17.30 -5.74 10.90
N ARG A 110 -18.50 -6.12 10.47
CA ARG A 110 -18.71 -7.31 9.62
C ARG A 110 -18.07 -7.18 8.24
N SER A 111 -17.91 -5.95 7.77
CA SER A 111 -17.26 -5.62 6.50
C SER A 111 -15.76 -5.33 6.68
N GLY A 112 -15.19 -5.56 7.87
CA GLY A 112 -13.82 -5.15 8.21
C GLY A 112 -13.65 -3.64 8.35
N GLY A 113 -14.77 -2.92 8.52
CA GLY A 113 -14.83 -1.47 8.55
C GLY A 113 -14.42 -0.81 9.86
N GLY A 114 -14.51 0.53 9.87
CA GLY A 114 -14.20 1.38 11.01
C GLY A 114 -14.90 2.75 10.90
N PRO A 115 -14.84 3.60 11.94
CA PRO A 115 -15.55 4.87 11.96
C PRO A 115 -15.25 5.74 10.73
N VAL A 116 -16.28 6.20 10.04
CA VAL A 116 -16.17 7.00 8.82
C VAL A 116 -16.32 8.47 9.19
N SER A 117 -15.40 9.31 8.71
CA SER A 117 -15.42 10.76 8.93
C SER A 117 -16.10 11.51 7.78
N ASP A 118 -15.96 11.02 6.55
CA ASP A 118 -16.54 11.66 5.35
C ASP A 118 -16.79 10.67 4.21
N VAL A 119 -17.79 10.98 3.39
CA VAL A 119 -18.12 10.24 2.16
C VAL A 119 -18.39 11.22 1.03
N GLN A 120 -17.54 11.18 0.00
CA GLN A 120 -17.68 11.99 -1.20
C GLN A 120 -18.09 11.13 -2.39
N LEU A 121 -19.31 11.32 -2.91
CA LEU A 121 -19.82 10.61 -4.08
C LEU A 121 -19.35 11.24 -5.39
N PHE A 122 -19.03 10.38 -6.36
CA PHE A 122 -18.75 10.71 -7.76
C PHE A 122 -19.69 9.92 -8.68
N PRO A 123 -20.97 10.32 -8.82
CA PRO A 123 -21.97 9.55 -9.56
C PRO A 123 -21.61 9.33 -11.05
N LYS A 124 -20.91 10.28 -11.67
CA LYS A 124 -20.47 10.16 -13.07
C LYS A 124 -19.44 9.06 -13.29
N ASP A 125 -18.69 8.72 -12.24
CA ASP A 125 -17.60 7.74 -12.28
C ASP A 125 -18.00 6.46 -11.53
N ASN A 126 -19.28 6.30 -11.15
CA ASN A 126 -19.81 5.20 -10.34
C ASN A 126 -18.90 4.89 -9.13
N SER A 127 -18.41 5.93 -8.46
CA SER A 127 -17.43 5.78 -7.38
C SER A 127 -17.65 6.74 -6.22
N ALA A 128 -16.98 6.47 -5.11
CA ALA A 128 -16.98 7.30 -3.91
C ALA A 128 -15.60 7.30 -3.27
N ILE A 129 -15.22 8.42 -2.66
CA ILE A 129 -14.08 8.47 -1.73
C ILE A 129 -14.64 8.37 -0.32
N ILE A 130 -14.15 7.39 0.43
CA ILE A 130 -14.52 7.15 1.83
C ILE A 130 -13.33 7.52 2.69
N THR A 131 -13.54 8.41 3.66
CA THR A 131 -12.51 8.83 4.62
C THR A 131 -12.84 8.24 5.98
N PHE A 132 -11.89 7.53 6.59
CA PHE A 132 -11.98 6.98 7.93
C PHE A 132 -11.42 7.94 8.98
N CYS A 133 -11.83 7.79 10.24
CA CYS A 133 -11.29 8.56 11.35
C CYS A 133 -9.84 8.18 11.71
N ASP A 134 -9.43 6.94 11.42
CA ASP A 134 -8.10 6.39 11.67
C ASP A 134 -7.61 5.63 10.43
N HIS A 135 -6.29 5.56 10.24
CA HIS A 135 -5.64 4.77 9.21
C HIS A 135 -5.48 3.30 9.62
N LYS A 136 -5.72 2.98 10.90
CA LYS A 136 -5.68 1.61 11.40
C LYS A 136 -6.90 0.83 10.87
N GLY A 137 -6.65 -0.11 9.97
CA GLY A 137 -7.62 -1.17 9.70
C GLY A 137 -7.79 -2.05 10.96
N ASN A 138 -8.99 -2.55 11.21
CA ASN A 138 -9.18 -3.60 12.21
C ASN A 138 -8.54 -4.88 11.69
N THR A 139 -7.34 -5.20 12.19
CA THR A 139 -6.67 -6.50 12.05
C THR A 139 -6.99 -7.43 13.22
#